data_AF-W7E4X9-F1
#
_entry.id   AF-W7E4X9-F1
#
_cell.length_a   1.000
_cell.length_b   1.000
_cell.length_c   1.000
_cell.angle_alpha   90.00
_cell.angle_beta   90.00
_cell.angle_gamma   90.00
#
_symmetry.space_group_name_H-M   'P 1'
#
loop_
_entity.id
_entity.type
_entity.pdbx_description
1 polymer ?
#
loop_
_entity_poly.entity_id
_entity_poly.type
_entity_poly.pdbx_seq_one_letter_code
_entity_poly.pdbx_strand_id
1 'polypeptide(L)'
;ILQNAYYTSPPGDLCDSIMRTCFLPHSRIFPSSSSPSPRTMHVIDLCTYFTTPSPLLRTAYPRLSDATATILSHTNNPCITAFLNPSVQEFTYKREVQGRKGGTTLLIRRYGNCVIAGSYRNLGFSLQWSLYVRSKFNALGQWYEEFAAPACGATPVVRGEVMWDVFTPDGEMSGDEQRECSVDAGLRGMRGSGVKNGDGEGDEEDEGESGREAKFALYQSRVLARYLLWDVWVRLEGRYECRATWEADGEVSTVRLKRGLVGFDDDEE
;
A
#
# COMPACT_ATOMS: atom_id res chain seq x y z
N ILE A 1 17.33 16.29 -1.00
CA ILE A 1 16.14 16.03 -1.85
C ILE A 1 15.80 14.55 -1.68
N LEU A 2 14.89 14.21 -0.76
CA LEU A 2 14.57 12.81 -0.42
C LEU A 2 13.61 12.13 -1.42
N GLN A 3 13.10 12.91 -2.38
CA GLN A 3 12.10 12.48 -3.36
C GLN A 3 12.75 11.83 -4.60
N ASN A 4 13.72 10.94 -4.39
CA ASN A 4 14.40 10.22 -5.45
C ASN A 4 14.74 8.81 -4.98
N ALA A 5 14.52 7.81 -5.84
CA ALA A 5 14.85 6.40 -5.58
C ALA A 5 16.33 6.15 -5.27
N TYR A 6 17.24 7.07 -5.63
CA TYR A 6 18.65 6.96 -5.24
C TYR A 6 18.86 6.98 -3.72
N TYR A 7 18.01 7.71 -2.97
CA TYR A 7 18.11 7.85 -1.52
C TYR A 7 17.25 6.86 -0.75
N THR A 8 16.57 5.94 -1.44
CA THR A 8 15.77 4.91 -0.77
C THR A 8 16.64 3.73 -0.39
N SER A 9 16.42 3.20 0.80
CA SER A 9 17.04 1.96 1.27
C SER A 9 15.94 1.07 1.85
N PRO A 10 15.62 -0.06 1.21
CA PRO A 10 14.54 -0.93 1.67
C PRO A 10 14.62 -1.31 3.15
N PRO A 11 15.80 -1.64 3.74
CA PRO A 11 15.95 -1.93 5.17
C PRO A 11 15.63 -0.75 6.09
N GLY A 12 15.89 0.48 5.63
CA GLY A 12 15.69 1.70 6.39
C GLY A 12 16.55 2.86 5.86
N ASP A 13 15.98 4.07 5.80
CA ASP A 13 16.67 5.26 5.28
C ASP A 13 16.41 6.52 6.12
N LEU A 14 17.00 7.65 5.68
CA LEU A 14 16.80 8.95 6.32
C LEU A 14 15.34 9.41 6.29
N CYS A 15 14.58 9.02 5.27
CA CYS A 15 13.16 9.33 5.16
C CYS A 15 12.38 8.69 6.32
N ASP A 16 12.68 7.43 6.65
CA ASP A 16 12.09 6.75 7.81
C ASP A 16 12.42 7.46 9.13
N SER A 17 13.66 7.91 9.27
CA SER A 17 14.12 8.60 10.48
C SER A 17 13.39 9.94 10.68
N ILE A 18 13.11 10.66 9.58
CA ILE A 18 12.33 11.90 9.62
C ILE A 18 10.85 11.60 9.87
N MET A 19 10.27 10.58 9.24
CA MET A 19 8.86 10.22 9.43
C MET A 19 8.53 9.83 10.89
N ARG A 20 9.48 9.22 11.60
CA ARG A 20 9.32 8.91 13.03
C ARG A 20 8.97 10.12 13.90
N THR A 21 9.33 11.35 13.50
CA THR A 21 9.02 12.55 14.28
C THR A 21 7.54 12.94 14.26
N CYS A 22 6.72 12.33 13.39
CA CYS A 22 5.29 12.61 13.29
C CYS A 22 4.43 11.36 13.49
N PHE A 23 4.95 10.29 14.09
CA PHE A 23 4.14 9.15 14.49
C PHE A 23 3.42 9.43 15.81
N LEU A 24 2.15 9.04 15.89
CA LEU A 24 1.38 9.11 17.11
C LEU A 24 1.83 7.99 18.07
N PRO A 25 2.22 8.34 19.31
CA PRO A 25 2.61 7.33 20.30
C PRO A 25 1.36 6.63 20.86
N HIS A 26 1.58 5.48 21.50
CA HIS A 26 0.57 4.78 22.31
C HIS A 26 -0.67 4.24 21.58
N SER A 27 -0.56 3.94 20.27
CA SER A 27 -1.61 3.14 19.63
C SER A 27 -1.73 1.77 20.30
N ARG A 28 -2.93 1.41 20.76
CA ARG A 28 -3.24 0.08 21.31
C ARG A 28 -3.25 -1.01 20.24
N ILE A 29 -3.46 -0.63 18.97
CA ILE A 29 -3.57 -1.54 17.84
C ILE A 29 -2.24 -1.68 17.09
N PHE A 30 -1.53 -0.56 16.91
CA PHE A 30 -0.24 -0.50 16.21
C PHE A 30 0.87 -0.09 17.19
N PRO A 31 1.23 -0.95 18.15
CA PRO A 31 2.15 -0.58 19.22
C PRO A 31 3.57 -0.33 18.67
N SER A 32 4.15 0.78 19.07
CA SER A 32 5.56 1.07 18.81
C SER A 32 6.44 0.12 19.63
N SER A 33 7.23 -0.71 18.96
CA SER A 33 8.29 -1.52 19.60
C SER A 33 9.40 -0.62 20.16
N SER A 34 10.17 -1.10 21.14
CA SER A 34 11.37 -0.43 21.67
C SER A 34 12.48 -0.27 20.63
N SER A 35 12.49 -1.13 19.60
CA SER A 35 13.31 -0.99 18.38
C SER A 35 12.38 -1.11 17.17
N PRO A 36 11.68 -0.02 16.78
CA PRO A 36 10.68 -0.09 15.74
C PRO A 36 11.37 -0.17 14.38
N SER A 37 11.19 -1.31 13.70
CA SER A 37 11.58 -1.44 12.30
C SER A 37 10.83 -0.38 11.48
N PRO A 38 11.46 0.32 10.53
CA PRO A 38 10.73 1.22 9.65
C PRO A 38 9.66 0.49 8.81
N ARG A 39 9.74 -0.84 8.72
CA ARG A 39 8.82 -1.68 7.95
C ARG A 39 7.55 -2.08 8.71
N THR A 40 7.42 -1.75 9.99
CA THR A 40 6.18 -2.00 10.73
C THR A 40 5.18 -0.87 10.52
N MET A 41 3.92 -1.15 10.84
CA MET A 41 2.83 -0.17 10.75
C MET A 41 2.89 0.83 11.89
N HIS A 42 2.88 2.13 11.58
CA HIS A 42 2.73 3.21 12.55
C HIS A 42 1.63 4.18 12.10
N VAL A 43 0.94 4.77 13.07
CA VAL A 43 -0.08 5.79 12.79
C VAL A 43 0.60 7.15 12.71
N ILE A 44 0.37 7.89 11.63
CA ILE A 44 0.92 9.22 11.40
C ILE A 44 -0.06 10.27 11.92
N ASP A 45 0.46 11.26 12.64
CA ASP A 45 -0.28 12.50 12.92
C ASP A 45 -0.40 13.31 11.62
N LEU A 46 -1.56 13.20 10.97
CA LEU A 46 -1.83 13.90 9.71
C LEU A 46 -1.72 15.42 9.83
N CYS A 47 -2.11 15.98 10.98
CA CYS A 47 -2.04 17.42 11.21
C CYS A 47 -0.58 17.87 11.26
N THR A 48 0.23 17.22 12.11
CA THR A 48 1.66 17.50 12.20
C THR A 48 2.36 17.29 10.85
N TYR A 49 2.05 16.20 10.13
CA TYR A 49 2.67 15.89 8.84
C TYR A 49 2.35 16.90 7.74
N PHE A 50 1.07 17.25 7.54
CA PHE A 50 0.68 18.13 6.43
C PHE A 50 0.79 19.63 6.73
N THR A 51 0.87 20.05 8.00
CA THR A 51 1.03 21.47 8.38
C THR A 51 2.45 21.83 8.83
N THR A 52 3.40 20.89 8.74
CA THR A 52 4.77 21.09 9.24
C THR A 52 5.50 22.27 8.57
N PRO A 53 6.18 23.13 9.35
CA PRO A 53 7.10 24.12 8.80
C PRO A 53 8.43 23.49 8.34
N SER A 54 8.78 22.31 8.86
CA SER A 54 10.06 21.65 8.59
C SER A 54 10.22 21.34 7.10
N PRO A 55 11.26 21.87 6.42
CA PRO A 55 11.53 21.52 5.04
C PRO A 55 11.84 20.03 4.86
N LEU A 56 12.48 19.40 5.86
CA LEU A 56 12.84 17.99 5.82
C LEU A 56 11.59 17.10 5.83
N LEU A 57 10.67 17.34 6.77
CA LEU A 57 9.44 16.55 6.88
C LEU A 57 8.53 16.73 5.65
N ARG A 58 8.48 17.93 5.05
CA ARG A 58 7.76 18.16 3.78
C ARG A 58 8.26 17.30 2.62
N THR A 59 9.53 16.89 2.65
CA THR A 59 10.15 16.05 1.62
C THR A 59 10.21 14.57 1.97
N ALA A 60 9.95 14.21 3.23
CA ALA A 60 9.90 12.82 3.68
C ALA A 60 8.52 12.24 3.41
N TYR A 61 8.46 11.13 2.68
CA TYR A 61 7.21 10.45 2.36
C TYR A 61 7.04 9.18 3.22
N PRO A 62 5.84 8.90 3.74
CA PRO A 62 5.56 7.74 4.57
C PRO A 62 5.73 6.44 3.80
N ARG A 63 5.95 5.32 4.50
CA ARG A 63 5.80 4.00 3.89
C ARG A 63 4.33 3.65 3.72
N LEU A 64 4.04 2.72 2.81
CA LEU A 64 2.67 2.25 2.57
C LEU A 64 2.07 1.56 3.81
N SER A 65 2.89 0.90 4.62
CA SER A 65 2.46 0.33 5.91
C SER A 65 1.90 1.41 6.84
N ASP A 66 2.62 2.53 7.01
CA ASP A 66 2.20 3.63 7.88
C ASP A 66 0.93 4.31 7.34
N ALA A 67 0.87 4.52 6.02
CA ALA A 67 -0.33 5.07 5.39
C ALA A 67 -1.54 4.15 5.59
N THR A 68 -1.36 2.84 5.42
CA THR A 68 -2.42 1.84 5.64
C THR A 68 -2.92 1.88 7.09
N ALA A 69 -2.01 1.84 8.06
CA ALA A 69 -2.36 1.91 9.48
C ALA A 69 -3.13 3.19 9.81
N THR A 70 -2.64 4.33 9.32
CA THR A 70 -3.26 5.65 9.54
C THR A 70 -4.67 5.72 8.95
N ILE A 71 -4.86 5.25 7.71
CA ILE A 71 -6.19 5.25 7.06
C ILE A 71 -7.15 4.36 7.83
N LEU A 72 -6.72 3.14 8.18
CA LEU A 72 -7.55 2.19 8.90
C LEU A 72 -7.91 2.71 10.30
N SER A 73 -7.00 3.38 11.02
CA SER A 73 -7.30 4.02 12.31
C SER A 73 -8.38 5.10 12.22
N HIS A 74 -8.55 5.76 11.08
CA HIS A 74 -9.65 6.72 10.86
C HIS A 74 -11.00 6.05 10.50
N THR A 75 -11.08 4.71 10.46
CA THR A 75 -12.31 3.97 10.12
C THR A 75 -13.12 3.57 11.36
N ASN A 76 -13.24 2.27 11.64
CA ASN A 76 -13.89 1.71 12.82
C ASN A 76 -13.17 0.42 13.24
N ASN A 77 -13.41 -0.03 14.47
CA ASN A 77 -12.74 -1.23 15.00
C ASN A 77 -12.96 -2.50 14.14
N PRO A 78 -14.17 -2.79 13.62
CA PRO A 78 -14.39 -3.94 12.73
C PRO A 78 -13.50 -3.94 11.48
N CYS A 79 -13.35 -2.79 10.81
CA CYS A 79 -12.53 -2.66 9.61
C CYS A 79 -11.05 -2.98 9.88
N ILE A 80 -10.48 -2.40 10.94
CA ILE A 80 -9.08 -2.64 11.33
C ILE A 80 -8.88 -4.10 11.76
N THR A 81 -9.82 -4.63 12.55
CA THR A 81 -9.77 -6.02 13.02
C THR A 81 -9.80 -6.99 11.84
N ALA A 82 -10.66 -6.76 10.85
CA ALA A 82 -10.72 -7.59 9.64
C ALA A 82 -9.43 -7.54 8.82
N PHE A 83 -8.81 -6.36 8.69
CA PHE A 83 -7.52 -6.23 8.00
C PHE A 83 -6.41 -7.02 8.71
N LEU A 84 -6.34 -6.92 10.04
CA LEU A 84 -5.28 -7.55 10.85
C LEU A 84 -5.51 -9.03 11.14
N ASN A 85 -6.73 -9.54 10.94
CA ASN A 85 -7.06 -10.93 11.21
C ASN A 85 -6.45 -11.87 10.15
N PRO A 86 -5.50 -12.75 10.51
CA PRO A 86 -4.88 -13.67 9.56
C PRO A 86 -5.85 -14.73 9.01
N SER A 87 -6.99 -14.96 9.68
CA SER A 87 -8.04 -15.88 9.21
C SER A 87 -8.88 -15.29 8.08
N VAL A 88 -8.89 -13.95 7.94
CA VAL A 88 -9.52 -13.30 6.78
C VAL A 88 -8.60 -13.49 5.58
N GLN A 89 -9.09 -14.18 4.55
CA GLN A 89 -8.26 -14.49 3.37
C GLN A 89 -8.10 -13.25 2.50
N GLU A 90 -9.21 -12.57 2.22
CA GLU A 90 -9.25 -11.37 1.42
C GLU A 90 -9.86 -10.22 2.22
N PHE A 91 -9.13 -9.11 2.28
CA PHE A 91 -9.63 -7.83 2.74
C PHE A 91 -9.44 -6.80 1.65
N THR A 92 -10.45 -5.97 1.41
CA THR A 92 -10.35 -4.88 0.43
C THR A 92 -10.96 -3.60 0.98
N TYR A 93 -10.17 -2.54 1.12
CA TYR A 93 -10.62 -1.18 1.38
C TYR A 93 -10.65 -0.37 0.06
N LYS A 94 -11.77 0.30 -0.22
CA LYS A 94 -12.01 1.12 -1.42
C LYS A 94 -12.53 2.50 -1.04
N ARG A 95 -11.97 3.53 -1.68
CA ARG A 95 -12.42 4.92 -1.55
C ARG A 95 -12.63 5.56 -2.92
N GLU A 96 -13.89 5.82 -3.28
CA GLU A 96 -14.23 6.55 -4.50
C GLU A 96 -14.03 8.06 -4.34
N VAL A 97 -12.99 8.61 -4.95
CA VAL A 97 -12.68 10.04 -4.91
C VAL A 97 -13.79 10.81 -5.64
N GLN A 98 -14.37 11.82 -4.97
CA GLN A 98 -15.46 12.67 -5.46
C GLN A 98 -16.83 11.98 -5.69
N GLY A 99 -16.99 10.69 -5.34
CA GLY A 99 -18.30 10.00 -5.35
C GLY A 99 -18.96 9.91 -6.74
N ARG A 100 -18.18 10.05 -7.82
CA ARG A 100 -18.67 9.92 -9.19
C ARG A 100 -18.42 8.49 -9.67
N LYS A 101 -19.43 7.82 -10.21
CA LYS A 101 -19.26 6.53 -10.91
C LYS A 101 -18.22 6.70 -12.03
N GLY A 102 -17.22 5.83 -12.06
CA GLY A 102 -16.08 5.92 -12.99
C GLY A 102 -14.97 6.91 -12.58
N GLY A 103 -15.09 7.52 -11.39
CA GLY A 103 -14.03 8.35 -10.80
C GLY A 103 -12.83 7.52 -10.31
N THR A 104 -11.79 8.22 -9.87
CA THR A 104 -10.62 7.57 -9.28
C THR A 104 -11.01 6.86 -7.99
N THR A 105 -10.63 5.60 -7.87
CA THR A 105 -10.80 4.76 -6.68
C THR A 105 -9.43 4.52 -6.08
N LEU A 106 -9.28 4.78 -4.78
CA LEU A 106 -8.12 4.38 -4.00
C LEU A 106 -8.38 2.99 -3.41
N LEU A 107 -7.36 2.12 -3.44
CA LEU A 107 -7.47 0.73 -3.03
C LEU A 107 -6.36 0.34 -2.05
N ILE A 108 -6.73 -0.43 -1.04
CA ILE A 108 -5.81 -1.28 -0.27
C ILE A 108 -6.46 -2.68 -0.21
N ARG A 109 -5.92 -3.64 -0.93
CA ARG A 109 -6.37 -5.04 -0.95
C ARG A 109 -5.31 -5.93 -0.34
N ARG A 110 -5.65 -6.68 0.70
CA ARG A 110 -4.82 -7.75 1.27
C ARG A 110 -5.38 -9.10 0.84
N TYR A 111 -4.53 -9.97 0.31
CA TYR A 111 -4.83 -11.38 0.07
C TYR A 111 -3.74 -12.23 0.70
N GLY A 112 -4.07 -12.96 1.77
CA GLY A 112 -3.08 -13.59 2.63
C GLY A 112 -2.09 -12.56 3.19
N ASN A 113 -0.81 -12.70 2.84
CA ASN A 113 0.26 -11.76 3.22
C ASN A 113 0.69 -10.79 2.09
N CYS A 114 0.02 -10.82 0.94
CA CYS A 114 0.24 -9.90 -0.16
C CYS A 114 -0.73 -8.71 -0.05
N VAL A 115 -0.24 -7.51 -0.35
CA VAL A 115 -1.01 -6.28 -0.37
C VAL A 115 -0.87 -5.62 -1.73
N ILE A 116 -1.98 -5.39 -2.43
CA ILE A 116 -2.07 -4.56 -3.61
C ILE A 116 -2.64 -3.21 -3.18
N ALA A 117 -1.93 -2.13 -3.46
CA ALA A 117 -2.43 -0.79 -3.21
C ALA A 117 -2.27 0.07 -4.46
N GLY A 118 -3.16 1.05 -4.63
CA GLY A 118 -3.07 1.92 -5.78
C GLY A 118 -4.24 2.86 -5.94
N SER A 119 -4.22 3.56 -7.06
CA SER A 119 -5.32 4.40 -7.52
C SER A 119 -5.69 4.02 -8.94
N TYR A 120 -6.95 3.72 -9.21
CA TYR A 120 -7.42 3.31 -10.52
C TYR A 120 -8.75 3.96 -10.91
N ARG A 121 -9.11 3.90 -12.19
CA ARG A 121 -10.47 4.14 -12.68
C ARG A 121 -11.08 2.82 -13.11
N ASN A 122 -12.31 2.56 -12.69
CA ASN A 122 -13.03 1.36 -13.13
C ASN A 122 -13.72 1.62 -14.47
N LEU A 123 -13.28 0.94 -15.53
CA LEU A 123 -13.86 1.02 -16.86
C LEU A 123 -14.87 -0.10 -17.15
N GLY A 124 -15.19 -0.93 -16.14
CA GLY A 124 -16.10 -2.08 -16.23
C GLY A 124 -15.43 -3.34 -16.77
N PHE A 125 -14.61 -3.21 -17.82
CA PHE A 125 -13.82 -4.31 -18.40
C PHE A 125 -12.35 -4.31 -17.95
N SER A 126 -11.89 -3.22 -17.31
CA SER A 126 -10.55 -3.11 -16.76
C SER A 126 -10.49 -2.09 -15.64
N LEU A 127 -9.52 -2.27 -14.73
CA LEU A 127 -9.11 -1.27 -13.76
C LEU A 127 -7.90 -0.55 -14.34
N GLN A 128 -8.06 0.72 -14.72
CA GLN A 128 -6.97 1.53 -15.26
C GLN A 128 -6.23 2.24 -14.12
N TRP A 129 -5.03 1.77 -13.82
CA TRP A 129 -4.18 2.23 -12.73
C TRP A 129 -3.36 3.46 -13.11
N SER A 130 -3.40 4.47 -12.24
CA SER A 130 -2.44 5.58 -12.26
C SER A 130 -1.26 5.35 -11.32
N LEU A 131 -1.46 4.55 -10.27
CA LEU A 131 -0.44 4.09 -9.33
C LEU A 131 -0.79 2.66 -8.94
N TYR A 132 0.19 1.75 -8.99
CA TYR A 132 0.03 0.35 -8.63
C TYR A 132 1.27 -0.16 -7.92
N VAL A 133 1.08 -0.68 -6.71
CA VAL A 133 2.15 -1.20 -5.85
C VAL A 133 1.70 -2.54 -5.29
N ARG A 134 2.62 -3.51 -5.29
CA ARG A 134 2.49 -4.76 -4.54
C ARG A 134 3.52 -4.79 -3.42
N SER A 135 3.05 -5.14 -2.24
CA SER A 135 3.87 -5.35 -1.06
C SER A 135 3.54 -6.69 -0.44
N LYS A 136 4.45 -7.20 0.39
CA LYS A 136 4.25 -8.37 1.24
C LYS A 136 4.58 -8.00 2.67
N PHE A 137 4.02 -8.72 3.63
CA PHE A 137 4.50 -8.68 5.00
C PHE A 137 4.90 -10.06 5.51
N ASN A 138 5.86 -10.09 6.44
CA ASN A 138 6.34 -11.31 7.07
C ASN A 138 5.59 -11.60 8.38
N ALA A 139 5.93 -12.70 9.05
CA ALA A 139 5.34 -13.09 10.33
C ALA A 139 5.60 -12.08 11.47
N LEU A 140 6.59 -11.20 11.33
CA LEU A 140 6.88 -10.11 12.27
C LEU A 140 6.06 -8.84 11.96
N GLY A 141 5.19 -8.88 10.95
CA GLY A 141 4.41 -7.72 10.50
C GLY A 141 5.26 -6.66 9.78
N GLN A 142 6.48 -6.99 9.35
CA GLN A 142 7.32 -6.08 8.58
C GLN A 142 6.95 -6.16 7.10
N TRP A 143 6.77 -5.00 6.47
CA TRP A 143 6.40 -4.85 5.08
C TRP A 143 7.61 -4.71 4.15
N TYR A 144 7.44 -5.21 2.94
CA TYR A 144 8.44 -5.20 1.87
C TYR A 144 7.73 -4.94 0.55
N GLU A 145 8.25 -4.01 -0.24
CA GLU A 145 7.78 -3.77 -1.58
C GLU A 145 8.29 -4.87 -2.53
N GLU A 146 7.36 -5.56 -3.18
CA GLU A 146 7.65 -6.61 -4.15
C GLU A 146 7.70 -6.04 -5.57
N PHE A 147 6.83 -5.07 -5.86
CA PHE A 147 6.71 -4.48 -7.19
C PHE A 147 6.07 -3.10 -7.10
N ALA A 148 6.47 -2.19 -7.98
CA ALA A 148 5.69 -1.00 -8.29
C ALA A 148 5.70 -0.77 -9.80
N ALA A 149 4.54 -0.42 -10.35
CA ALA A 149 4.43 -0.13 -11.76
C ALA A 149 5.21 1.16 -12.09
N PRO A 150 6.08 1.16 -13.11
CA PRO A 150 6.84 2.34 -13.49
C PRO A 150 6.01 3.39 -14.25
N ALA A 151 4.86 2.97 -14.79
CA ALA A 151 3.92 3.79 -15.53
C ALA A 151 2.49 3.35 -15.24
N CYS A 152 1.52 4.06 -15.83
CA CYS A 152 0.13 3.62 -15.85
C CYS A 152 0.01 2.23 -16.48
N GLY A 153 -1.08 1.54 -16.15
CA GLY A 153 -1.38 0.24 -16.72
C GLY A 153 -2.77 -0.23 -16.35
N ALA A 154 -3.09 -1.48 -16.67
CA ALA A 154 -4.43 -2.02 -16.47
C ALA A 154 -4.40 -3.40 -15.82
N THR A 155 -5.41 -3.67 -15.01
CA THR A 155 -5.80 -5.03 -14.61
C THR A 155 -7.10 -5.38 -15.30
N PRO A 156 -7.19 -6.48 -16.07
CA PRO A 156 -8.41 -6.85 -16.78
C PRO A 156 -9.51 -7.33 -15.82
N VAL A 157 -10.75 -7.11 -16.22
CA VAL A 157 -11.95 -7.69 -15.59
C VAL A 157 -12.55 -8.70 -16.57
N VAL A 158 -12.50 -9.97 -16.20
CA VAL A 158 -12.95 -11.09 -17.05
C VAL A 158 -14.19 -11.70 -16.41
N ARG A 159 -15.32 -11.72 -17.15
CA ARG A 159 -16.62 -12.23 -16.66
C ARG A 159 -17.08 -11.61 -15.33
N GLY A 160 -16.70 -10.35 -15.08
CA GLY A 160 -17.05 -9.62 -13.86
C GLY A 160 -16.04 -9.79 -12.71
N GLU A 161 -15.04 -10.67 -12.86
CA GLU A 161 -13.99 -10.88 -11.87
C GLU A 161 -12.74 -10.08 -12.21
N VAL A 162 -12.17 -9.39 -11.22
CA VAL A 162 -10.93 -8.64 -11.40
C VAL A 162 -9.76 -9.63 -11.32
N MET A 163 -8.93 -9.64 -12.36
CA MET A 163 -7.76 -10.52 -12.41
C MET A 163 -6.59 -9.91 -11.64
N TRP A 164 -6.69 -9.84 -10.30
CA TRP A 164 -5.73 -9.10 -9.44
C TRP A 164 -4.26 -9.47 -9.62
N ASP A 165 -3.97 -10.70 -10.05
CA ASP A 165 -2.62 -11.19 -10.31
C ASP A 165 -2.03 -10.69 -11.65
N VAL A 166 -2.85 -10.05 -12.48
CA VAL A 166 -2.50 -9.55 -13.81
C VAL A 166 -2.40 -8.02 -13.79
N PHE A 167 -1.26 -7.52 -14.25
CA PHE A 167 -1.03 -6.10 -14.51
C PHE A 167 -0.35 -5.96 -15.88
N THR A 168 -0.87 -5.07 -16.73
CA THR A 168 -0.33 -4.79 -18.06
C THR A 168 0.00 -3.32 -18.17
N PRO A 169 1.29 -2.93 -18.29
CA PRO A 169 1.68 -1.54 -18.52
C PRO A 169 1.03 -0.92 -19.76
N ASP A 170 0.67 0.36 -19.69
CA ASP A 170 0.19 1.11 -20.85
C ASP A 170 1.31 1.19 -21.90
N GLY A 171 0.98 0.86 -23.15
CA GLY A 171 1.93 0.87 -24.27
C GLY A 171 2.51 -0.50 -24.67
N GLU A 172 2.25 -1.56 -23.90
CA GLU A 172 2.62 -2.95 -24.27
C GLU A 172 1.55 -3.66 -25.13
N MET A 173 0.46 -2.97 -25.50
CA MET A 173 -0.57 -3.49 -26.40
C MET A 173 -0.40 -3.00 -27.84
N SER A 174 0.49 -3.66 -28.58
CA SER A 174 0.31 -3.93 -30.01
C SER A 174 1.19 -5.10 -30.43
N GLY A 175 0.66 -6.31 -30.25
CA GLY A 175 1.14 -7.54 -30.86
C GLY A 175 -0.06 -8.46 -30.92
N ASP A 176 -0.74 -8.52 -32.06
CA ASP A 176 -1.84 -9.44 -32.32
C ASP A 176 -1.41 -10.88 -31.99
N GLU A 177 -1.96 -11.46 -30.94
CA GLU A 177 -2.26 -12.89 -30.91
C GLU A 177 -3.65 -13.09 -30.31
N GLN A 178 -4.63 -13.28 -31.18
CA GLN A 178 -5.80 -14.09 -30.87
C GLN A 178 -5.31 -15.43 -30.32
N ARG A 179 -5.57 -15.72 -29.03
CA ARG A 179 -5.64 -17.09 -28.56
C ARG A 179 -6.94 -17.34 -27.81
N GLU A 180 -7.62 -18.33 -28.35
CA GLU A 180 -8.94 -18.84 -28.01
C GLU A 180 -9.00 -19.32 -26.56
N CYS A 181 -10.23 -19.30 -26.02
CA CYS A 181 -10.59 -19.97 -24.78
C CYS A 181 -10.06 -21.41 -24.75
N SER A 182 -9.23 -21.73 -23.76
CA SER A 182 -8.95 -23.11 -23.35
C SER A 182 -8.92 -23.16 -21.83
N VAL A 183 -9.88 -23.89 -21.29
CA VAL A 183 -9.96 -24.24 -19.87
C VAL A 183 -8.97 -25.38 -19.65
N ASP A 184 -7.91 -25.17 -18.88
CA ASP A 184 -7.36 -26.25 -18.07
C ASP A 184 -6.46 -25.73 -16.93
N ALA A 185 -6.64 -26.36 -15.77
CA ALA A 185 -5.93 -26.12 -14.54
C ALA A 185 -4.48 -26.62 -14.60
N GLY A 186 -3.55 -25.90 -13.98
CA GLY A 186 -2.19 -26.41 -13.82
C GLY A 186 -1.20 -25.43 -13.19
N LEU A 187 -1.02 -25.55 -11.87
CA LEU A 187 0.18 -25.15 -11.15
C LEU A 187 1.45 -25.66 -11.88
N ARG A 188 2.25 -24.77 -12.49
CA ARG A 188 3.70 -24.89 -12.77
C ARG A 188 4.17 -23.66 -13.57
N GLY A 189 5.27 -22.98 -13.25
CA GLY A 189 6.32 -23.34 -12.32
C GLY A 189 7.25 -22.17 -11.98
N MET A 190 7.59 -22.09 -10.70
CA MET A 190 8.88 -21.60 -10.23
C MET A 190 9.94 -22.70 -10.46
N ARG A 191 10.99 -22.35 -11.20
CA ARG A 191 12.34 -22.91 -11.11
C ARG A 191 13.23 -21.68 -10.90
N GLY A 192 14.05 -21.56 -9.86
CA GLY A 192 14.87 -22.57 -9.21
C GLY A 192 16.29 -22.47 -9.78
N SER A 193 17.11 -21.58 -9.21
CA SER A 193 18.58 -21.50 -9.38
C SER A 193 19.08 -20.55 -8.29
N GLY A 194 20.05 -20.85 -7.44
CA GLY A 194 20.83 -22.04 -7.17
C GLY A 194 21.63 -21.74 -5.89
N VAL A 195 21.78 -22.72 -5.02
CA VAL A 195 22.55 -22.60 -3.77
C VAL A 195 24.02 -22.36 -4.10
N LYS A 196 24.61 -21.30 -3.54
CA LYS A 196 26.05 -21.19 -3.34
C LYS A 196 26.32 -20.98 -1.86
N ASN A 197 26.86 -22.01 -1.22
CA ASN A 197 27.56 -21.88 0.05
C ASN A 197 28.88 -21.14 -0.21
N GLY A 198 29.20 -20.17 0.63
CA GLY A 198 30.47 -19.45 0.62
C GLY A 198 30.54 -18.51 1.82
N ASP A 199 31.26 -18.94 2.85
CA ASP A 199 31.64 -18.13 4.01
C ASP A 199 32.60 -17.00 3.57
N GLY A 200 32.43 -15.79 4.13
CA GLY A 200 33.40 -14.70 4.00
C GLY A 200 32.79 -13.31 4.06
N GLU A 201 33.16 -12.56 5.11
CA GLU A 201 32.82 -11.15 5.36
C GLU A 201 33.11 -10.23 4.17
N GLY A 202 32.20 -9.29 3.92
CA GLY A 202 32.36 -8.20 2.97
C GLY A 202 31.02 -7.53 2.65
N ASP A 203 30.70 -6.45 3.37
CA ASP A 203 29.64 -5.51 3.03
C ASP A 203 29.99 -4.80 1.71
N GLU A 204 29.56 -5.39 0.59
CA GLU A 204 29.32 -4.64 -0.64
C GLU A 204 27.84 -4.83 -0.98
N GLU A 205 27.10 -3.73 -0.88
CA GLU A 205 25.68 -3.66 -1.23
C GLU A 205 25.50 -4.26 -2.62
N ASP A 206 24.62 -5.25 -2.73
CA ASP A 206 24.19 -5.86 -3.99
C ASP A 206 23.47 -4.78 -4.84
N GLU A 207 24.24 -3.92 -5.50
CA GLU A 207 23.80 -2.95 -6.51
C GLU A 207 23.44 -3.63 -7.84
N GLY A 208 23.02 -4.89 -7.80
CA GLY A 208 22.41 -5.57 -8.92
C GLY A 208 21.08 -4.93 -9.34
N GLU A 209 20.55 -5.39 -10.47
CA GLU A 209 19.24 -4.99 -11.01
C GLU A 209 18.13 -5.12 -9.96
N SER A 210 18.16 -6.18 -9.16
CA SER A 210 17.22 -6.41 -8.05
C SER A 210 17.28 -5.32 -6.96
N GLY A 211 18.46 -4.82 -6.63
CA GLY A 211 18.62 -3.71 -5.68
C GLY A 211 18.00 -2.41 -6.19
N ARG A 212 18.15 -2.12 -7.49
CA ARG A 212 17.54 -0.95 -8.14
C ARG A 212 16.02 -1.05 -8.20
N GLU A 213 15.50 -2.23 -8.53
CA GLU A 213 14.06 -2.50 -8.54
C GLU A 213 13.44 -2.31 -7.16
N ALA A 214 14.09 -2.83 -6.10
CA ALA A 214 13.59 -2.67 -4.73
C ALA A 214 13.61 -1.20 -4.27
N LYS A 215 14.67 -0.44 -4.60
CA LYS A 215 14.75 1.00 -4.33
C LYS A 215 13.64 1.78 -5.06
N PHE A 216 13.38 1.44 -6.32
CA PHE A 216 12.31 2.04 -7.11
C PHE A 216 10.92 1.69 -6.56
N ALA A 217 10.69 0.43 -6.20
CA ALA A 217 9.43 -0.03 -5.66
C ALA A 217 9.09 0.67 -4.33
N LEU A 218 10.08 0.82 -3.45
CA LEU A 218 9.93 1.60 -2.22
C LEU A 218 9.63 3.08 -2.53
N TYR A 219 10.33 3.69 -3.49
CA TYR A 219 10.06 5.08 -3.87
C TYR A 219 8.61 5.29 -4.32
N GLN A 220 8.11 4.46 -5.25
CA GLN A 220 6.73 4.54 -5.73
C GLN A 220 5.70 4.21 -4.65
N SER A 221 6.00 3.23 -3.79
CA SER A 221 5.23 2.91 -2.58
C SER A 221 5.04 4.14 -1.69
N ARG A 222 6.12 4.92 -1.46
CA ARG A 222 6.06 6.17 -0.68
C ARG A 222 5.25 7.27 -1.38
N VAL A 223 5.37 7.41 -2.70
CA VAL A 223 4.57 8.36 -3.49
C VAL A 223 3.09 8.05 -3.35
N LEU A 224 2.71 6.77 -3.52
CA LEU A 224 1.35 6.30 -3.33
C LEU A 224 0.87 6.53 -1.89
N ALA A 225 1.66 6.15 -0.89
CA ALA A 225 1.33 6.32 0.53
C ALA A 225 0.99 7.79 0.85
N ARG A 226 1.80 8.74 0.39
CA ARG A 226 1.50 10.17 0.54
C ARG A 226 0.21 10.58 -0.17
N TYR A 227 -0.03 10.07 -1.37
CA TYR A 227 -1.25 10.38 -2.14
C TYR A 227 -2.51 9.89 -1.42
N LEU A 228 -2.48 8.67 -0.87
CA LEU A 228 -3.57 8.11 -0.07
C LEU A 228 -3.87 8.97 1.17
N LEU A 229 -2.83 9.35 1.91
CA LEU A 229 -2.99 10.20 3.10
C LEU A 229 -3.47 11.61 2.77
N TRP A 230 -3.02 12.17 1.64
CA TRP A 230 -3.45 13.49 1.21
C TRP A 230 -4.95 13.55 0.94
N ASP A 231 -5.53 12.54 0.27
CA ASP A 231 -6.99 12.49 0.07
C ASP A 231 -7.71 12.47 1.43
N VAL A 232 -7.32 11.57 2.34
CA VAL A 232 -7.95 11.49 3.67
C VAL A 232 -7.85 12.80 4.44
N TRP A 233 -6.66 13.40 4.50
CA TRP A 233 -6.42 14.66 5.21
C TRP A 233 -7.30 15.80 4.68
N VAL A 234 -7.32 16.03 3.36
CA VAL A 234 -8.11 17.12 2.76
C VAL A 234 -9.61 16.93 3.03
N ARG A 235 -10.11 15.70 3.08
CA ARG A 235 -11.52 15.45 3.42
C ARG A 235 -11.83 15.71 4.88
N LEU A 236 -10.97 15.24 5.78
CA LEU A 236 -11.13 15.45 7.22
C LEU A 236 -11.02 16.94 7.58
N GLU A 237 -10.12 17.69 6.94
CA GLU A 237 -9.96 19.13 7.15
C GLU A 237 -11.07 19.97 6.52
N GLY A 238 -11.45 19.67 5.28
CA GLY A 238 -12.56 20.35 4.61
C GLY A 238 -13.93 20.08 5.21
N ARG A 239 -14.01 19.28 6.29
CA ARG A 239 -15.25 18.82 6.94
C ARG A 239 -16.24 18.19 5.95
N TYR A 240 -15.69 17.59 4.89
CA TYR A 240 -16.48 16.85 3.92
C TYR A 240 -16.80 15.47 4.46
N GLU A 241 -17.96 14.95 4.07
CA GLU A 241 -18.25 13.55 4.35
C GLU A 241 -17.27 12.66 3.58
N CYS A 242 -16.51 11.85 4.31
CA CYS A 242 -15.55 10.91 3.76
C CYS A 242 -16.05 9.49 3.99
N ARG A 243 -16.60 8.85 2.95
CA ARG A 243 -17.09 7.47 3.02
C ARG A 243 -16.17 6.54 2.24
N ALA A 244 -15.89 5.38 2.81
CA ALA A 244 -15.21 4.28 2.14
C ALA A 244 -16.06 3.01 2.24
N THR A 245 -15.76 2.04 1.40
CA THR A 245 -16.24 0.67 1.58
C THR A 245 -15.07 -0.21 1.96
N TRP A 246 -15.33 -1.22 2.78
CA TRP A 246 -14.39 -2.30 3.00
C TRP A 246 -15.12 -3.62 2.88
N GLU A 247 -14.40 -4.65 2.46
CA GLU A 247 -14.90 -5.98 2.21
C GLU A 247 -13.95 -6.98 2.89
N ALA A 248 -14.51 -7.96 3.59
CA ALA A 248 -13.75 -9.08 4.15
C ALA A 248 -14.43 -10.39 3.75
N ASP A 249 -13.72 -11.25 3.03
CA ASP A 249 -14.21 -12.55 2.54
C ASP A 249 -15.62 -12.48 1.89
N GLY A 250 -15.87 -11.43 1.11
CA GLY A 250 -17.14 -11.19 0.40
C GLY A 250 -18.18 -10.39 1.18
N GLU A 251 -17.99 -10.14 2.48
CA GLU A 251 -18.88 -9.29 3.27
C GLU A 251 -18.54 -7.82 3.11
N VAL A 252 -19.41 -7.07 2.43
CA VAL A 252 -19.22 -5.65 2.14
C VAL A 252 -19.83 -4.78 3.23
N SER A 253 -19.03 -3.85 3.75
CA SER A 253 -19.41 -2.84 4.73
C SER A 253 -19.08 -1.43 4.24
N THR A 254 -19.87 -0.45 4.66
CA THR A 254 -19.58 0.98 4.44
C THR A 254 -19.09 1.60 5.75
N VAL A 255 -18.08 2.47 5.67
CA VAL A 255 -17.56 3.19 6.82
C VAL A 255 -17.43 4.68 6.51
N ARG A 256 -17.74 5.51 7.50
CA ARG A 256 -17.46 6.94 7.47
C ARG A 256 -16.15 7.19 8.21
N LEU A 257 -15.18 7.80 7.53
CA LEU A 257 -13.92 8.18 8.15
C LEU A 257 -14.17 9.33 9.13
N LYS A 258 -13.55 9.25 10.30
CA LYS A 258 -13.67 10.24 11.38
C LYS A 258 -12.30 10.81 11.73
N ARG A 259 -12.27 11.97 12.37
CA ARG A 259 -11.03 12.56 12.91
C ARG A 259 -10.50 11.78 14.12
N GLY A 260 -11.41 11.27 14.95
CA GLY A 260 -11.06 10.33 16.02
C GLY A 260 -10.41 9.09 15.46
N LEU A 261 -9.44 8.56 16.20
CA LEU A 261 -8.60 7.45 15.80
C LEU A 261 -8.92 6.23 16.66
N VAL A 262 -9.26 5.13 16.01
CA VAL A 262 -9.47 3.86 16.70
C VAL A 262 -8.15 3.36 17.28
N GLY A 263 -8.19 2.92 18.54
CA GLY A 263 -7.02 2.43 19.26
C GLY A 263 -6.25 3.51 20.02
N PHE A 264 -6.83 4.71 20.18
CA PHE A 264 -6.29 5.80 20.99
C PHE A 264 -7.32 6.20 22.07
N ASP A 265 -6.89 6.92 23.10
CA ASP A 265 -7.67 7.16 24.34
C ASP A 265 -9.02 7.88 24.16
N ASP A 266 -9.35 8.32 22.94
CA ASP A 266 -10.63 8.91 22.57
C ASP A 266 -11.67 7.91 21.99
N ASP A 267 -11.50 6.59 22.23
CA ASP A 267 -12.44 5.55 21.77
C ASP A 267 -13.79 5.54 22.53
N GLU A 268 -13.96 6.41 23.54
CA GLU A 268 -15.22 6.61 24.27
C GLU A 268 -15.85 7.97 23.93
N GLU A 269 -16.52 8.07 22.77
CA GLU A 269 -17.71 8.94 22.57
C GLU A 269 -18.51 8.58 21.29
#